data_AF-A0A7K4H2W9-F1
#
_entry.id   AF-A0A7K4H2W9-F1
#
_cell.length_a   1.000
_cell.length_b   1.000
_cell.length_c   1.000
_cell.angle_alpha   90.00
_cell.angle_beta   90.00
_cell.angle_gamma   90.00
#
_symmetry.space_group_name_H-M   'P 1'
#
loop_
_entity.id
_entity.type
_entity.pdbx_description
1 polymer ?
#
loop_
_entity_poly.entity_id
_entity_poly.type
_entity_poly.pdbx_seq_one_letter_code
_entity_poly.pdbx_strand_id
1 'polypeptide(L)'
;MTNNEKTSKYAKDTFVMRTEWINHTVYLTQEQKGDLWDALFKYHAEGSLDHETLPPHVNLVLSSMLYVMEENWKIWEEKREKRIEAGKKGGRPKKEKD
;
A
#
# COMPACT_ATOMS: atom_id res chain seq x y z
N MET A 1 -14.36 -8.02 25.14
CA MET A 1 -14.12 -8.33 23.72
C MET A 1 -12.74 -7.80 23.37
N THR A 2 -11.74 -8.64 23.55
CA THR A 2 -10.35 -8.35 23.22
C THR A 2 -10.05 -8.81 21.80
N ASN A 3 -9.17 -8.08 21.13
CA ASN A 3 -8.43 -8.40 19.89
C ASN A 3 -9.14 -8.12 18.56
N ASN A 4 -8.80 -6.98 17.95
CA ASN A 4 -7.71 -6.97 16.96
C ASN A 4 -7.38 -5.51 16.64
N GLU A 5 -6.33 -4.97 17.27
CA GLU A 5 -5.60 -3.88 16.64
C GLU A 5 -5.21 -4.39 15.25
N LYS A 6 -5.69 -3.73 14.20
CA LYS A 6 -5.27 -4.00 12.81
C LYS A 6 -3.76 -3.71 12.72
N THR A 7 -2.94 -4.66 13.13
CA THR A 7 -1.49 -4.67 12.96
C THR A 7 -1.13 -5.23 11.60
N SER A 8 -1.89 -4.84 10.57
CA SER A 8 -1.41 -4.97 9.20
C SER A 8 -0.49 -3.78 8.93
N LYS A 9 0.72 -4.06 8.45
CA LYS A 9 1.64 -3.07 7.84
C LYS A 9 0.92 -2.18 6.82
N TYR A 10 -0.22 -2.62 6.29
CA TYR A 10 -1.06 -1.98 5.28
C TYR A 10 -2.39 -1.41 5.83
N ALA A 11 -2.51 -1.15 7.14
CA ALA A 11 -3.72 -0.65 7.80
C ALA A 11 -4.08 0.82 7.43
N LYS A 12 -4.15 1.13 6.14
CA LYS A 12 -4.84 2.30 5.60
C LYS A 12 -6.17 1.82 5.04
N ASP A 13 -7.20 2.65 5.18
CA ASP A 13 -8.51 2.33 4.60
C ASP A 13 -8.57 2.60 3.08
N THR A 14 -7.48 3.14 2.51
CA THR A 14 -7.42 3.61 1.12
C THR A 14 -6.08 3.27 0.47
N PHE A 15 -6.10 2.96 -0.82
CA PHE A 15 -4.92 2.93 -1.70
C PHE A 15 -5.08 3.86 -2.90
N VAL A 16 -3.97 4.18 -3.56
CA VAL A 16 -3.93 5.02 -4.76
C VAL A 16 -3.71 4.16 -6.00
N MET A 17 -4.55 4.36 -7.01
CA MET A 17 -4.34 3.79 -8.34
C MET A 17 -3.54 4.74 -9.21
N ARG A 18 -2.62 4.21 -10.01
CA ARG A 18 -1.81 5.01 -10.94
C ARG A 18 -2.36 4.88 -12.36
N THR A 19 -2.39 5.99 -13.08
CA THR A 19 -2.86 6.04 -14.46
C THR A 19 -2.06 5.14 -15.38
N GLU A 20 -0.76 4.97 -15.14
CA GLU A 20 0.12 4.08 -15.92
C GLU A 20 -0.28 2.60 -15.87
N TRP A 21 -1.06 2.17 -14.87
CA TRP A 21 -1.56 0.80 -14.78
C TRP A 21 -2.49 0.42 -15.92
N ILE A 22 -2.99 1.40 -16.67
CA ILE A 22 -3.69 1.16 -17.92
C ILE A 22 -2.85 0.35 -18.92
N ASN A 23 -1.52 0.52 -18.90
CA ASN A 23 -0.59 -0.19 -19.79
C ASN A 23 -0.53 -1.69 -19.50
N HIS A 24 -0.90 -2.11 -18.28
CA HIS A 24 -0.94 -3.51 -17.89
C HIS A 24 -2.35 -4.09 -18.02
N THR A 25 -3.37 -3.31 -17.66
CA THR A 25 -4.76 -3.78 -17.63
C THR A 25 -5.43 -3.79 -18.99
N VAL A 26 -4.93 -3.06 -20.01
CA VAL A 26 -5.52 -3.03 -21.36
C VAL A 26 -5.56 -4.41 -22.01
N TYR A 27 -4.60 -5.28 -21.69
CA TYR A 27 -4.50 -6.64 -22.25
C TYR A 27 -5.38 -7.67 -21.54
N LEU A 28 -6.04 -7.28 -20.45
CA LEU A 28 -6.93 -8.16 -19.68
C LEU A 28 -8.37 -8.08 -20.20
N THR A 29 -9.05 -9.22 -20.20
CA THR A 29 -10.50 -9.27 -20.40
C THR A 29 -11.23 -8.59 -19.25
N GLN A 30 -12.53 -8.30 -19.43
CA GLN A 30 -13.31 -7.66 -18.37
C GLN A 30 -13.42 -8.54 -17.11
N GLU A 31 -13.51 -9.85 -17.28
CA GLU A 31 -13.54 -10.83 -16.18
C GLU A 31 -12.21 -10.83 -15.41
N GLN A 32 -11.09 -10.88 -16.13
CA GLN A 32 -9.74 -10.85 -15.54
C GLN A 32 -9.45 -9.53 -14.79
N LYS A 33 -10.02 -8.43 -15.28
CA LYS A 33 -9.98 -7.14 -14.55
C LYS A 33 -10.77 -7.24 -13.25
N GLY A 34 -11.93 -7.88 -13.26
CA GLY A 34 -12.71 -8.17 -12.05
C GLY A 34 -11.87 -8.93 -11.03
N ASP A 35 -11.27 -10.05 -11.44
CA ASP A 35 -10.40 -10.87 -10.58
C ASP A 35 -9.22 -10.06 -10.01
N LEU A 36 -8.59 -9.24 -10.85
CA LEU A 36 -7.50 -8.35 -10.44
C LEU A 36 -7.95 -7.37 -9.36
N TRP A 37 -9.10 -6.74 -9.52
CA TRP A 37 -9.60 -5.75 -8.56
C TRP A 37 -10.01 -6.39 -7.25
N ASP A 38 -10.71 -7.52 -7.29
CA ASP A 38 -11.08 -8.27 -6.09
C ASP A 38 -9.84 -8.70 -5.30
N ALA A 39 -8.82 -9.20 -6.00
CA ALA A 39 -7.55 -9.57 -5.38
C ALA A 39 -6.82 -8.36 -4.78
N LEU A 40 -6.83 -7.21 -5.45
CA LEU A 40 -6.21 -5.98 -4.96
C LEU A 40 -6.88 -5.46 -3.68
N PHE A 41 -8.23 -5.47 -3.65
CA PHE A 41 -8.98 -5.08 -2.46
C PHE A 41 -8.75 -6.02 -1.29
N LYS A 42 -8.78 -7.35 -1.53
CA LYS A 42 -8.48 -8.36 -0.50
C LYS A 42 -7.07 -8.18 0.06
N TYR A 43 -6.07 -8.02 -0.82
CA TYR A 43 -4.70 -7.76 -0.38
C TYR A 43 -4.61 -6.53 0.51
N HIS A 44 -5.27 -5.42 0.15
CA HIS A 44 -5.21 -4.21 0.95
C HIS A 44 -6.00 -4.31 2.27
N ALA A 45 -7.11 -5.05 2.28
CA ALA A 45 -7.95 -5.22 3.46
C ALA A 45 -7.34 -6.20 4.48
N GLU A 46 -6.75 -7.30 4.00
CA GLU A 46 -6.37 -8.46 4.81
C GLU A 46 -4.85 -8.67 4.86
N GLY A 47 -4.08 -8.09 3.92
CA GLY A 47 -2.64 -8.27 3.82
C GLY A 47 -2.20 -9.61 3.23
N SER A 48 -3.14 -10.43 2.76
CA SER A 48 -2.90 -11.75 2.17
C SER A 48 -3.30 -11.78 0.69
N LEU A 49 -2.59 -12.61 -0.06
CA LEU A 49 -2.85 -12.82 -1.48
C LEU A 49 -2.93 -14.32 -1.74
N ASP A 50 -4.03 -14.75 -2.35
CA ASP A 50 -4.19 -16.12 -2.80
C ASP A 50 -3.76 -16.21 -4.27
N HIS A 51 -2.48 -16.47 -4.47
CA HIS A 51 -1.90 -16.59 -5.81
C HIS A 51 -2.34 -17.88 -6.53
N GLU A 52 -2.81 -18.89 -5.81
CA GLU A 52 -3.10 -20.21 -6.37
C GLU A 52 -4.43 -20.24 -7.13
N THR A 53 -5.36 -19.35 -6.77
CA THR A 53 -6.68 -19.25 -7.38
C THR A 53 -6.75 -18.25 -8.55
N LEU A 54 -5.76 -17.39 -8.70
CA LEU A 54 -5.75 -16.37 -9.75
C LEU A 54 -5.14 -16.88 -11.06
N PRO A 55 -5.72 -16.51 -12.21
CA PRO A 55 -5.10 -16.79 -13.50
C PRO A 55 -3.67 -16.22 -13.58
N PRO A 56 -2.71 -16.90 -14.25
CA PRO A 56 -1.30 -16.49 -14.27
C PRO A 56 -1.07 -15.04 -14.76
N HIS A 57 -1.85 -14.58 -15.74
CA HIS A 57 -1.76 -13.22 -16.27
C HIS A 57 -2.27 -12.17 -15.26
N VAL A 58 -3.32 -12.49 -14.49
CA VAL A 58 -3.81 -11.62 -13.41
C VAL A 58 -2.74 -11.52 -12.32
N ASN A 59 -2.15 -12.66 -11.92
CA ASN A 59 -1.07 -12.71 -10.95
C ASN A 59 0.13 -11.84 -11.35
N LEU A 60 0.54 -11.91 -12.63
CA LEU A 60 1.65 -11.11 -13.12
C LEU A 60 1.35 -9.61 -13.00
N VAL A 61 0.18 -9.18 -13.47
CA VAL A 61 -0.24 -7.77 -13.39
C VAL A 61 -0.35 -7.33 -11.92
N LEU A 62 -0.98 -8.13 -11.08
CA LEU A 62 -1.13 -7.86 -9.65
C LEU A 62 0.24 -7.69 -8.96
N SER A 63 1.18 -8.61 -9.19
CA SER A 63 2.52 -8.53 -8.59
C SER A 63 3.25 -7.23 -8.94
N SER A 64 3.12 -6.76 -10.19
CA SER A 64 3.70 -5.48 -10.61
C SER A 64 3.07 -4.27 -9.91
N MET A 65 1.74 -4.28 -9.70
CA MET A 65 1.06 -3.21 -8.99
C MET A 65 1.46 -3.19 -7.51
N LEU A 66 1.55 -4.37 -6.89
CA LEU A 66 1.94 -4.50 -5.50
C LEU A 66 3.37 -4.06 -5.26
N TYR A 67 4.31 -4.40 -6.15
CA TYR A 67 5.68 -3.91 -6.08
C TYR A 67 5.73 -2.37 -5.99
N VAL A 68 4.96 -1.68 -6.85
CA VAL A 68 4.87 -0.22 -6.84
C VAL A 68 4.24 0.31 -5.54
N MET A 69 3.17 -0.35 -5.06
CA MET A 69 2.52 0.03 -3.81
C MET A 69 3.47 -0.11 -2.60
N GLU A 70 4.21 -1.22 -2.52
CA GLU A 70 5.17 -1.46 -1.45
C GLU A 70 6.30 -0.45 -1.47
N GLU A 71 6.79 -0.07 -2.64
CA GLU A 71 7.85 0.92 -2.75
C GLU A 71 7.37 2.30 -2.31
N ASN A 72 6.17 2.70 -2.71
CA ASN A 72 5.53 3.93 -2.23
C ASN A 72 5.33 3.92 -0.71
N TRP A 73 4.96 2.76 -0.15
CA TRP A 73 4.81 2.59 1.29
C TRP A 73 6.12 2.82 2.03
N LYS A 74 7.24 2.23 1.56
CA LYS A 74 8.57 2.46 2.15
C LYS A 74 8.94 3.94 2.12
N ILE A 75 8.79 4.60 0.97
CA ILE A 75 9.08 6.03 0.81
C ILE A 75 8.24 6.88 1.77
N TRP A 76 6.96 6.53 1.92
CA TRP A 76 6.07 7.23 2.85
C TRP A 76 6.50 7.04 4.30
N GLU A 77 6.82 5.82 4.71
CA GLU A 77 7.25 5.49 6.07
C GLU A 77 8.54 6.24 6.43
N GLU A 78 9.54 6.24 5.56
CA GLU A 78 10.77 7.02 5.75
C GLU A 78 10.50 8.51 5.91
N LYS A 79 9.60 9.08 5.08
CA LYS A 79 9.21 10.49 5.18
C LYS A 79 8.48 10.76 6.50
N ARG A 80 7.63 9.84 6.95
CA ARG A 80 6.89 9.93 8.21
C ARG A 80 7.86 9.95 9.39
N GLU A 81 8.79 9.01 9.45
CA GLU A 81 9.81 8.93 10.51
C GLU A 81 10.66 10.20 10.58
N LYS A 82 11.20 10.65 9.44
CA LYS A 82 11.97 11.90 9.35
C LYS A 82 11.18 13.11 9.87
N ARG A 83 9.88 13.19 9.56
CA ARG A 83 9.01 14.26 10.05
C ARG A 83 8.71 14.16 11.55
N ILE A 84 8.51 12.95 12.06
CA ILE A 84 8.34 12.72 13.51
C ILE A 84 9.59 13.19 14.26
N GLU A 85 10.78 12.82 13.78
CA GLU A 85 12.04 13.26 14.40
C GLU A 85 12.26 14.78 14.32
N ALA A 86 11.95 15.39 13.18
CA ALA A 86 12.02 16.83 13.02
C ALA A 86 11.04 17.55 13.97
N GLY A 87 9.82 17.02 14.12
CA GLY A 87 8.82 17.53 15.06
C GLY A 87 9.30 17.48 16.52
N LYS A 88 9.92 16.37 16.93
CA LYS A 88 10.55 16.23 18.27
C LYS A 88 11.63 17.30 18.53
N LYS A 89 12.34 17.74 17.49
CA LYS A 89 13.37 18.78 17.61
C LYS A 89 12.78 20.20 17.56
N GLY A 90 11.77 20.44 16.74
CA GLY A 90 11.13 21.75 16.57
C GLY A 90 10.23 22.17 17.72
N GLY A 91 9.59 21.22 18.41
CA GLY A 91 8.76 21.49 19.58
C GLY A 91 9.51 21.66 20.90
N ARG A 92 10.86 21.53 20.91
CA ARG A 92 11.65 21.79 22.11
C ARG A 92 11.69 23.30 22.38
N PRO A 93 11.39 23.75 23.61
CA PRO A 93 11.56 25.16 23.96
C PRO A 93 13.01 25.56 23.68
N LYS A 94 13.22 26.63 22.89
CA LYS A 94 14.54 27.23 22.76
C LYS A 94 14.90 27.75 24.14
N LYS A 95 16.04 27.32 24.70
CA LYS A 95 16.62 27.98 25.87
C LYS A 95 16.77 29.46 25.52
N GLU A 96 16.11 30.32 26.27
CA GLU A 96 16.38 31.75 26.24
C GLU A 96 17.88 31.93 26.47
N LYS A 97 18.52 32.76 25.63
CA LYS A 97 19.93 33.09 25.80
C LYS A 97 20.00 34.15 26.89
N ASP A 98 20.63 33.80 28.00
CA ASP A 98 21.10 34.74 29.03
C ASP A 98 22.11 35.75 28.43
#